data_AF-A0A522B2P5-F1
#
_entry.id   AF-A0A522B2P5-F1
#
_cell.length_a   1.000
_cell.length_b   1.000
_cell.length_c   1.000
_cell.angle_alpha   90.00
_cell.angle_beta   90.00
_cell.angle_gamma   90.00
#
_symmetry.space_group_name_H-M   'P 1'
#
loop_
_entity.id
_entity.type
_entity.pdbx_description
1 polymer ?
#
loop_
_entity_poly.entity_id
_entity_poly.type
_entity_poly.pdbx_seq_one_letter_code
_entity_poly.pdbx_strand_id
1 'polypeptide(L)' 'HYEQDLPGLFIVSQVELKKATHLPHDPDFAVEVVKADGKKCVRCWNYRPAVGADAVHPDLCDRCVEAVA' A
#
# COMPACT_ATOMS: atom_id res chain seq x y z
N HIS A 1 4.85 7.76 -13.29
CA HIS A 1 3.42 8.13 -13.30
C HIS A 1 2.50 7.02 -12.77
N TYR A 2 2.76 5.73 -12.98
CA TYR A 2 1.87 4.62 -12.53
C TYR A 2 2.17 4.06 -11.13
N GLU A 3 3.11 4.65 -10.39
CA GLU A 3 3.63 4.06 -9.14
C GLU A 3 2.54 3.92 -8.07
N GLN A 4 1.58 4.85 -8.04
CA GLN A 4 0.46 4.84 -7.10
C GLN A 4 -0.57 3.73 -7.41
N ASP A 5 -0.59 3.22 -8.64
CA ASP A 5 -1.50 2.15 -9.06
C ASP A 5 -0.93 0.76 -8.79
N LEU A 6 0.38 0.64 -8.60
CA LEU A 6 1.08 -0.64 -8.39
C LEU A 6 0.50 -1.50 -7.26
N PRO A 7 0.12 -0.95 -6.08
CA PRO A 7 -0.52 -1.77 -5.05
C PRO A 7 -1.82 -2.42 -5.55
N GLY A 8 -2.62 -1.67 -6.32
CA GLY A 8 -3.84 -2.18 -6.93
C GLY A 8 -3.59 -3.21 -8.03
N LEU A 9 -2.53 -3.04 -8.83
CA LEU A 9 -2.15 -3.98 -9.88
C LEU A 9 -1.61 -5.30 -9.33
N PHE A 10 -0.83 -5.24 -8.25
CA PHE A 10 -0.23 -6.42 -7.61
C PHE A 10 -1.12 -7.04 -6.52
N ILE A 11 -2.29 -6.45 -6.24
CA ILE A 11 -3.24 -6.92 -5.22
C ILE A 11 -2.55 -7.00 -3.83
N VAL A 12 -1.74 -5.99 -3.52
CA VAL A 12 -1.04 -5.83 -2.24
C VAL A 12 -1.38 -4.48 -1.61
N SER A 13 -1.11 -4.32 -0.31
CA SER A 13 -1.45 -3.09 0.40
C SER A 13 -0.47 -1.93 0.16
N GLN A 14 0.79 -2.20 -0.17
CA GLN A 14 1.85 -1.21 -0.31
C GLN A 14 2.89 -1.70 -1.32
N VAL A 15 3.45 -0.76 -2.09
CA VAL A 15 4.57 -0.98 -3.01
C VAL A 15 5.52 0.20 -2.86
N GLU A 16 6.81 -0.08 -2.73
CA GLU A 16 7.86 0.92 -2.73
C GLU A 16 8.85 0.61 -3.85
N LEU A 17 9.04 1.58 -4.75
CA LEU A 17 10.09 1.49 -5.77
C LEU A 17 11.36 2.14 -5.23
N LYS A 18 12.44 1.35 -5.17
CA LYS A 18 13.76 1.81 -4.78
C LYS A 18 14.71 1.63 -5.96
N LYS A 19 15.44 2.68 -6.30
CA LYS A 19 16.46 2.59 -7.35
C LYS A 19 17.60 1.70 -6.85
N ALA A 20 17.80 0.58 -7.52
CA ALA A 20 18.94 -0.30 -7.26
C ALA A 20 20.08 0.00 -8.24
N THR A 21 21.31 -0.22 -7.80
CA THR A 21 22.51 -0.17 -8.65
C THR A 21 23.35 -1.41 -8.35
N HIS A 22 23.92 -2.04 -9.38
CA HIS A 22 24.74 -3.25 -9.27
C HIS A 22 23.99 -4.48 -8.77
N LEU A 23 22.84 -4.78 -9.38
CA LEU A 23 22.17 -6.05 -9.11
C LEU A 23 22.98 -7.20 -9.76
N PRO A 24 23.21 -8.30 -9.03
CA PRO A 24 24.11 -9.37 -9.47
C PRO A 24 23.53 -10.25 -10.59
N HIS A 25 22.26 -10.10 -10.96
CA HIS A 25 21.56 -11.00 -11.87
C HIS A 25 20.60 -10.27 -12.83
N ASP A 26 20.29 -10.93 -13.94
CA ASP A 26 19.21 -10.59 -14.89
C ASP A 26 17.92 -11.33 -14.45
N PRO A 27 16.75 -10.69 -14.33
CA PRO A 27 16.46 -9.29 -14.66
C PRO A 27 17.08 -8.29 -13.68
N ASP A 28 17.40 -7.10 -14.19
CA ASP A 28 18.00 -5.97 -13.45
C ASP A 28 17.02 -5.30 -12.45
N PHE A 29 16.26 -6.13 -11.71
CA PHE A 29 15.44 -5.71 -10.58
C PHE A 29 15.38 -6.81 -9.51
N ALA A 30 15.21 -6.39 -8.26
CA ALA A 30 14.99 -7.27 -7.13
C ALA A 30 13.62 -7.01 -6.51
N VAL A 31 13.04 -8.04 -5.88
CA VAL A 31 11.76 -7.95 -5.17
C VAL A 31 11.97 -8.46 -3.75
N GLU A 32 11.53 -7.67 -2.78
CA GLU A 32 11.45 -8.04 -1.38
C GLU A 32 9.98 -7.99 -0.95
N VAL A 33 9.54 -9.00 -0.20
CA VAL A 33 8.16 -9.09 0.32
C VAL A 33 8.20 -9.05 1.84
N VAL A 34 7.59 -8.02 2.39
CA VAL A 34 7.42 -7.81 3.83
C VAL A 34 5.96 -7.49 4.15
N LYS A 35 5.58 -7.51 5.43
CA LYS A 35 4.26 -7.03 5.86
C LYS A 35 4.16 -5.53 5.60
N ALA A 36 3.03 -5.11 5.04
CA ALA A 36 2.72 -3.70 4.84
C ALA A 36 2.49 -2.97 6.17
N ASP A 37 2.74 -1.66 6.18
CA ASP A 37 2.63 -0.82 7.36
C ASP A 37 1.18 -0.48 7.73
N GLY A 38 0.98 -0.07 9.00
CA GLY A 38 -0.29 0.43 9.50
C GLY A 38 -1.25 -0.66 9.96
N LYS A 39 -2.56 -0.42 9.81
CA LYS A 39 -3.63 -1.32 10.27
C LYS A 39 -4.55 -1.70 9.13
N LYS A 40 -5.22 -2.85 9.25
CA LYS A 40 -6.20 -3.32 8.27
C LYS A 40 -7.45 -2.45 8.29
N CYS A 41 -7.81 -1.87 7.14
CA CYS A 41 -9.10 -1.23 6.94
C CYS A 41 -10.21 -2.29 6.80
N VAL A 42 -11.31 -2.14 7.54
CA VAL A 42 -12.39 -3.16 7.53
C VAL A 42 -13.20 -3.20 6.23
N ARG A 43 -13.22 -2.12 5.44
CA ARG A 43 -13.98 -2.03 4.19
C ARG A 43 -13.22 -2.56 2.96
N CYS A 44 -11.98 -2.10 2.76
CA CYS A 44 -11.19 -2.48 1.59
C CYS A 44 -10.14 -3.56 1.87
N TRP A 45 -9.98 -3.98 3.12
CA TRP A 45 -9.04 -5.00 3.60
C TRP A 45 -7.56 -4.72 3.35
N ASN A 46 -7.21 -3.52 2.87
CA ASN A 46 -5.83 -3.08 2.74
C ASN A 46 -5.30 -2.58 4.09
N TYR A 47 -4.02 -2.84 4.34
CA TYR A 47 -3.28 -2.23 5.43
C TYR A 47 -2.89 -0.81 5.02
N ARG A 48 -3.24 0.18 5.85
CA ARG A 48 -2.89 1.58 5.61
C ARG A 48 -2.53 2.28 6.91
N PRO A 49 -1.51 3.17 6.91
CA PRO A 49 -1.20 4.00 8.07
C PRO A 49 -2.34 4.93 8.51
N ALA A 50 -3.19 5.35 7.57
CA ALA A 50 -4.29 6.29 7.83
C ALA A 50 -5.50 5.70 8.57
N VAL A 51 -5.53 4.38 8.82
CA VAL A 51 -6.64 3.76 9.57
C VAL A 51 -6.64 4.26 11.01
N GLY A 52 -7.74 4.88 11.43
CA GLY A 52 -7.89 5.52 12.74
C GLY A 52 -7.70 7.03 12.75
N ALA A 53 -7.45 7.65 11.60
CA ALA A 53 -7.33 9.11 11.50
C ALA A 53 -8.67 9.85 11.56
N ASP A 54 -9.75 9.21 11.09
CA ASP A 54 -11.10 9.79 11.13
C ASP A 54 -11.84 9.37 12.41
N ALA A 55 -12.39 10.34 13.14
CA ALA A 55 -13.06 10.10 14.42
C ALA A 55 -14.45 9.46 14.28
N VAL A 56 -15.13 9.67 13.14
CA VAL A 56 -16.45 9.09 12.84
C VAL A 56 -16.29 7.65 12.33
N HIS A 57 -15.21 7.38 11.62
CA HIS A 57 -14.88 6.09 11.00
C HIS A 57 -13.49 5.57 11.41
N PRO A 58 -13.29 5.21 12.69
CA PRO A 58 -11.97 4.86 13.23
C PRO A 58 -11.35 3.59 12.62
N ASP A 59 -12.16 2.71 12.01
CA ASP A 59 -11.69 1.46 11.39
C ASP A 59 -11.51 1.57 9.86
N LEU A 60 -11.71 2.76 9.29
CA LEU A 60 -11.57 3.02 7.85
C LEU A 60 -10.27 3.78 7.55
N CYS A 61 -9.73 3.53 6.36
CA CYS A 61 -8.68 4.37 5.80
C CYS A 61 -9.29 5.61 5.12
N ASP A 62 -8.48 6.65 4.93
CA ASP A 62 -8.75 7.86 4.13
C ASP A 62 -9.58 7.61 2.85
N ARG A 63 -9.14 6.70 1.98
CA ARG A 63 -9.85 6.37 0.73
C ARG A 63 -11.25 5.81 0.97
N CYS A 64 -11.44 5.06 2.05
CA CYS A 64 -12.74 4.49 2.38
C CYS A 64 -13.66 5.51 3.03
N VAL A 65 -13.12 6.44 3.82
CA VAL A 65 -13.86 7.57 4.40
C VAL A 65 -14.41 8.46 3.27
N GLU A 66 -13.57 8.87 2.32
CA GLU A 66 -14.00 9.69 1.18
C GLU A 66 -15.13 9.03 0.37
N ALA A 67 -15.09 7.70 0.24
CA ALA A 67 -16.07 6.96 -0.54
C ALA A 67 -17.39 6.63 0.20
N VAL A 68 -17.51 6.96 1.48
CA VAL A 68 -18.75 6.77 2.27
C VAL A 68 -19.30 8.06 2.86
N ALA A 69 -18.57 9.17 2.71
CA ALA A 69 -18.99 10.50 3.11
C ALA A 69 -20.06 11.09 2.18
#